data_AF-A0AA45WYU7-F1
#
_entry.id   AF-A0AA45WYU7-F1
#
_cell.length_a   1.000
_cell.length_b   1.000
_cell.length_c   1.000
_cell.angle_alpha   90.00
_cell.angle_beta   90.00
_cell.angle_gamma   90.00
#
_symmetry.space_group_name_H-M   'P 1'
#
loop_
_entity.id
_entity.type
_entity.pdbx_description
1 polymer ?
#
loop_
_entity_poly.entity_id
_entity_poly.type
_entity_poly.pdbx_seq_one_letter_code
_entity_poly.pdbx_strand_id
1 'polypeptide(L)'
;MMYRSFAGGFALEASLCGTLAVAAGFIGLVAGDKQNVLVKELFDWYKLAELPVYNPDYPDHAITVAESTLCYDSVSKFIEKEGVAFGSSERSSRCAGVAAEVVRTTATILNRELI
;
A
#
# COMPACT_ATOMS: atom_id res chain seq x y z
N MET A 1 8.41 17.75 2.68
CA MET A 1 8.41 16.30 2.97
C MET A 1 8.66 15.54 1.68
N MET A 2 9.67 14.66 1.64
CA MET A 2 10.22 14.05 0.41
C MET A 2 9.20 13.24 -0.41
N TYR A 3 8.37 12.41 0.23
CA TYR A 3 7.44 11.50 -0.47
C TYR A 3 6.02 12.06 -0.65
N ARG A 4 5.79 13.36 -0.41
CA ARG A 4 4.44 13.93 -0.47
C ARG A 4 3.82 13.82 -1.88
N SER A 5 4.65 13.87 -2.92
CA SER A 5 4.22 13.72 -4.31
C SER A 5 3.64 12.34 -4.63
N PHE A 6 3.81 11.32 -3.79
CA PHE A 6 3.34 9.95 -4.07
C PHE A 6 1.89 9.75 -3.61
N ALA A 7 1.31 10.73 -2.91
CA ALA A 7 -0.05 10.69 -2.43
C ALA A 7 -1.07 10.54 -3.57
N GLY A 8 -2.10 9.71 -3.35
CA GLY A 8 -3.18 9.46 -4.31
C GLY A 8 -2.71 8.82 -5.62
N GLY A 9 -1.61 8.07 -5.61
CA GLY A 9 -1.07 7.43 -6.80
C GLY A 9 -0.32 8.39 -7.70
N PHE A 10 0.69 9.06 -7.12
CA PHE A 10 1.49 10.13 -7.74
C PHE A 10 0.67 11.35 -8.13
N ALA A 11 0.76 12.41 -7.32
CA ALA A 11 0.09 13.70 -7.53
C ALA A 11 -1.42 13.59 -7.78
N LEU A 12 -2.10 12.64 -7.12
CA LEU A 12 -3.54 12.36 -7.28
C LEU A 12 -3.96 11.76 -8.64
N GLU A 13 -3.01 11.31 -9.46
CA GLU A 13 -3.28 10.67 -10.77
C GLU A 13 -3.87 9.25 -10.65
N ALA A 14 -4.05 8.75 -9.43
CA ALA A 14 -4.61 7.44 -9.13
C ALA A 14 -3.83 6.25 -9.76
N SER A 15 -2.54 6.48 -10.08
CA SER A 15 -1.62 5.49 -10.64
C SER A 15 -1.10 4.51 -9.59
N LEU A 16 0.18 4.10 -9.61
CA LEU A 16 0.77 3.16 -8.64
C LEU A 16 0.53 3.63 -7.19
N CYS A 17 0.03 2.74 -6.32
CA CYS A 17 -0.18 3.03 -4.91
C CYS A 17 1.09 3.61 -4.26
N GLY A 18 0.97 4.81 -3.66
CA GLY A 18 2.13 5.57 -3.18
C GLY A 18 2.98 4.81 -2.17
N THR A 19 2.38 3.98 -1.31
CA THR A 19 3.14 3.17 -0.34
C THR A 19 3.98 2.09 -1.02
N LEU A 20 3.48 1.49 -2.11
CA LEU A 20 4.24 0.52 -2.92
C LEU A 20 5.43 1.17 -3.60
N ALA A 21 5.26 2.39 -4.12
CA ALA A 21 6.35 3.15 -4.73
C ALA A 21 7.45 3.50 -3.72
N VAL A 22 7.08 3.92 -2.50
CA VAL A 22 8.05 4.18 -1.43
C VAL A 22 8.77 2.90 -1.03
N ALA A 23 8.04 1.81 -0.79
CA ALA A 23 8.61 0.52 -0.42
C ALA A 23 9.58 -0.02 -1.48
N ALA A 24 9.21 0.08 -2.76
CA ALA A 24 10.08 -0.33 -3.87
C ALA A 24 11.38 0.50 -3.92
N GLY A 25 11.29 1.81 -3.66
CA GLY A 25 12.47 2.67 -3.53
C GLY A 25 13.41 2.20 -2.42
N PHE A 26 12.89 1.89 -1.24
CA PHE A 26 13.70 1.39 -0.12
C PHE A 26 14.32 0.02 -0.40
N ILE A 27 13.57 -0.91 -1.00
CA ILE A 27 14.11 -2.20 -1.44
C ILE A 27 15.27 -1.99 -2.42
N GLY A 28 15.12 -1.09 -3.40
CA GLY A 28 16.16 -0.77 -4.39
C GLY A 28 17.44 -0.20 -3.79
N LEU A 29 17.36 0.49 -2.65
CA LEU A 29 18.53 1.03 -1.95
C LEU A 29 19.39 -0.05 -1.28
N VAL A 30 18.81 -1.18 -0.88
CA VAL A 30 19.48 -2.15 -0.01
C VAL A 30 19.62 -3.56 -0.61
N ALA A 31 18.80 -3.92 -1.59
CA ALA A 31 18.72 -5.30 -2.10
C ALA A 31 19.60 -5.58 -3.33
N GLY A 32 20.33 -4.59 -3.85
CA GLY A 32 21.22 -4.75 -5.01
C GLY A 32 20.52 -5.40 -6.20
N ASP A 33 21.12 -6.46 -6.75
CA ASP A 33 20.59 -7.18 -7.93
C ASP A 33 19.26 -7.89 -7.67
N LYS A 34 18.93 -8.20 -6.40
CA LYS A 34 17.67 -8.86 -6.04
C LYS A 34 16.46 -7.92 -6.05
N GLN A 35 16.67 -6.60 -6.16
CA GLN A 35 15.62 -5.60 -5.92
C GLN A 35 14.32 -5.85 -6.70
N ASN A 36 14.41 -6.16 -8.00
CA ASN A 36 13.22 -6.35 -8.83
C ASN A 36 12.44 -7.61 -8.45
N VAL A 37 13.11 -8.66 -7.99
CA VAL A 37 12.47 -9.89 -7.52
C VAL A 37 11.69 -9.60 -6.23
N LEU A 38 12.29 -8.88 -5.29
CA LEU A 38 11.67 -8.56 -4.00
C LEU A 38 10.52 -7.55 -4.14
N VAL A 39 10.66 -6.55 -5.03
CA VAL A 39 9.58 -5.62 -5.35
C VAL A 39 8.40 -6.37 -5.98
N LYS A 40 8.67 -7.30 -6.90
CA LYS A 40 7.63 -8.12 -7.51
C LYS A 40 6.91 -8.98 -6.46
N GLU A 41 7.64 -9.60 -5.54
CA GLU A 41 7.05 -10.35 -4.43
C GLU A 41 6.11 -9.48 -3.58
N LEU A 42 6.55 -8.27 -3.19
CA LEU A 42 5.72 -7.33 -2.45
C LEU A 42 4.44 -6.97 -3.23
N PHE A 43 4.55 -6.74 -4.54
CA PHE A 43 3.41 -6.37 -5.38
C PHE A 43 2.45 -7.55 -5.58
N ASP A 44 2.98 -8.76 -5.74
CA ASP A 44 2.19 -9.98 -5.85
C ASP A 44 1.42 -10.26 -4.56
N TRP A 45 2.04 -10.06 -3.40
CA TRP A 45 1.34 -10.08 -2.11
C TRP A 45 0.25 -9.01 -2.03
N TYR A 46 0.55 -7.74 -2.34
CA TYR A 46 -0.40 -6.64 -2.22
C TYR A 46 -1.69 -6.85 -3.05
N LYS A 47 -1.56 -7.45 -4.24
CA LYS A 47 -2.71 -7.73 -5.11
C LYS A 47 -3.67 -8.76 -4.50
N LEU A 48 -3.18 -9.66 -3.64
CA LEU A 48 -3.95 -10.76 -3.06
C LEU A 48 -4.32 -10.53 -1.60
N ALA A 49 -3.64 -9.63 -0.92
CA ALA A 49 -3.84 -9.36 0.49
C ALA A 49 -5.18 -8.68 0.77
N GLU A 50 -5.84 -9.15 1.83
CA GLU A 50 -7.01 -8.51 2.44
C GLU A 50 -6.53 -7.30 3.27
N LEU A 51 -6.79 -6.08 2.78
CA LEU A 51 -6.18 -4.87 3.32
C LEU A 51 -7.16 -3.70 3.56
N PRO A 52 -6.92 -2.92 4.65
CA PRO A 52 -6.05 -3.22 5.79
C PRO A 52 -6.79 -4.08 6.84
N VAL A 53 -6.03 -4.78 7.68
CA VAL A 53 -6.47 -5.41 8.94
C VAL A 53 -6.21 -4.45 10.11
N TYR A 54 -5.16 -3.64 10.03
CA TYR A 54 -4.83 -2.64 11.05
C TYR A 54 -5.35 -1.24 10.68
N ASN A 55 -6.36 -0.77 11.42
CA ASN A 55 -6.90 0.59 11.32
C ASN A 55 -7.49 1.04 12.67
N PRO A 56 -6.68 1.60 13.59
CA PRO A 56 -7.11 1.88 14.96
C PRO A 56 -8.13 3.00 15.07
N ASP A 57 -8.14 3.96 14.13
CA ASP A 57 -9.09 5.07 14.16
C ASP A 57 -10.50 4.64 13.74
N TYR A 58 -10.59 3.58 12.92
CA TYR A 58 -11.84 3.02 12.41
C TYR A 58 -11.78 1.48 12.48
N PRO A 59 -11.93 0.87 13.67
CA PRO A 59 -11.74 -0.56 13.85
C PRO A 59 -12.73 -1.42 13.05
N ASP A 60 -13.95 -0.94 12.82
CA ASP A 60 -15.02 -1.65 12.11
C ASP A 60 -15.05 -1.42 10.58
N HIS A 61 -13.94 -0.94 10.02
CA HIS A 61 -13.81 -0.67 8.59
C HIS A 61 -13.85 -1.94 7.71
N ALA A 62 -14.22 -1.75 6.45
CA ALA A 62 -14.20 -2.79 5.44
C ALA A 62 -12.78 -3.20 5.05
N ILE A 63 -12.61 -4.52 4.93
CA ILE A 63 -11.42 -5.14 4.37
C ILE A 63 -11.67 -5.48 2.89
N THR A 64 -10.72 -5.16 2.02
CA THR A 64 -10.84 -5.37 0.56
C THR A 64 -9.55 -5.94 -0.03
N VAL A 65 -9.67 -6.61 -1.18
CA VAL A 65 -8.52 -7.07 -1.97
C VAL A 65 -8.36 -6.18 -3.19
N ALA A 66 -7.16 -5.62 -3.37
CA ALA A 66 -6.91 -4.63 -4.43
C ALA A 66 -6.91 -5.25 -5.83
N GLU A 67 -6.43 -6.49 -5.99
CA GLU A 67 -6.25 -7.22 -7.28
C GLU A 67 -5.32 -6.53 -8.30
N SER A 68 -4.81 -5.35 -7.97
CA SER A 68 -4.00 -4.48 -8.81
C SER A 68 -3.04 -3.68 -7.93
N THR A 69 -1.99 -3.10 -8.52
CA THR A 69 -1.06 -2.19 -7.82
C THR A 69 -1.54 -0.72 -7.87
N LEU A 70 -2.62 -0.44 -8.59
CA LEU A 70 -3.15 0.91 -8.76
C LEU A 70 -3.83 1.40 -7.48
N CYS A 71 -3.60 2.68 -7.17
CA CYS A 71 -4.24 3.41 -6.09
C CYS A 71 -5.74 3.54 -6.35
N TYR A 72 -6.14 3.78 -7.61
CA TYR A 72 -7.53 3.80 -8.03
C TYR A 72 -8.25 2.51 -7.60
N ASP A 73 -7.80 1.35 -8.06
CA ASP A 73 -8.49 0.08 -7.80
C ASP A 73 -8.59 -0.23 -6.30
N SER A 74 -7.50 -0.02 -5.57
CA SER A 74 -7.44 -0.25 -4.12
C SER A 74 -8.38 0.66 -3.34
N VAL A 75 -8.44 1.95 -3.68
CA VAL A 75 -9.28 2.92 -2.98
C VAL A 75 -10.73 2.79 -3.40
N SER A 76 -11.00 2.67 -4.70
CA SER A 76 -12.36 2.60 -5.27
C SER A 76 -13.15 1.41 -4.71
N LYS A 77 -12.52 0.24 -4.57
CA LYS A 77 -13.15 -0.94 -3.95
C LYS A 77 -13.48 -0.72 -2.47
N PHE A 78 -12.58 -0.06 -1.74
CA PHE A 78 -12.82 0.24 -0.33
C PHE A 78 -13.97 1.23 -0.17
N ILE A 79 -13.97 2.35 -0.90
CA ILE A 79 -15.02 3.37 -0.78
C ILE A 79 -16.39 2.81 -1.16
N GLU A 80 -16.45 1.92 -2.15
CA GLU A 80 -17.69 1.24 -2.56
C GLU A 80 -18.19 0.29 -1.48
N LYS A 81 -17.30 -0.54 -0.91
CA LYS A 81 -17.67 -1.51 0.14
C LYS A 81 -18.04 -0.85 1.46
N GLU A 82 -17.31 0.20 1.84
CA GLU A 82 -17.53 0.95 3.09
C GLU A 82 -18.71 1.94 2.97
N GLY A 83 -19.04 2.38 1.74
CA GLY A 83 -20.08 3.38 1.51
C GLY A 83 -19.66 4.80 1.90
N VAL A 84 -18.37 5.14 1.77
CA VAL A 84 -17.82 6.46 2.15
C VAL A 84 -17.36 7.27 0.94
N ALA A 85 -17.29 8.59 1.09
CA ALA A 85 -16.76 9.46 0.04
C ALA A 85 -15.23 9.34 -0.12
N PHE A 86 -14.70 9.58 -1.31
CA PHE A 86 -13.24 9.63 -1.52
C PHE A 86 -12.55 10.65 -0.61
N GLY A 87 -13.18 11.79 -0.32
CA GLY A 87 -12.63 12.82 0.58
C GLY A 87 -12.69 12.49 2.07
N SER A 88 -13.20 11.31 2.47
CA SER A 88 -13.47 10.99 3.87
C SER A 88 -12.20 10.76 4.70
N SER A 89 -12.33 10.96 6.01
CA SER A 89 -11.31 10.63 7.00
C SER A 89 -11.11 9.13 7.11
N GLU A 90 -12.17 8.35 6.93
CA GLU A 90 -12.25 6.89 6.92
C GLU A 90 -11.34 6.33 5.82
N ARG A 91 -11.50 6.82 4.58
CA ARG A 91 -10.64 6.46 3.45
C ARG A 91 -9.20 6.85 3.71
N SER A 92 -8.98 8.05 4.24
CA SER A 92 -7.63 8.55 4.52
C SER A 92 -6.91 7.70 5.58
N SER A 93 -7.61 7.33 6.65
CA SER A 93 -7.09 6.45 7.71
C SER A 93 -6.88 5.02 7.20
N ARG A 94 -7.79 4.50 6.36
CA ARG A 94 -7.59 3.24 5.63
C ARG A 94 -6.29 3.24 4.83
N CYS A 95 -5.99 4.31 4.07
CA CYS A 95 -4.72 4.40 3.34
C CYS A 95 -3.49 4.41 4.28
N ALA A 96 -3.61 4.94 5.50
CA ALA A 96 -2.56 4.86 6.52
C ALA A 96 -2.39 3.42 7.04
N GLY A 97 -3.49 2.69 7.28
CA GLY A 97 -3.47 1.28 7.62
C GLY A 97 -2.78 0.41 6.55
N VAL A 98 -3.13 0.63 5.28
CA VAL A 98 -2.45 -0.06 4.16
C VAL A 98 -0.96 0.26 4.11
N ALA A 99 -0.57 1.51 4.38
CA ALA A 99 0.84 1.88 4.44
C ALA A 99 1.57 1.15 5.58
N ALA A 100 0.95 0.99 6.75
CA ALA A 100 1.52 0.25 7.87
C ALA A 100 1.78 -1.22 7.50
N GLU A 101 0.85 -1.86 6.81
CA GLU A 101 1.00 -3.26 6.40
C GLU A 101 2.01 -3.44 5.28
N VAL A 102 2.04 -2.54 4.29
CA VAL A 102 3.07 -2.56 3.25
C VAL A 102 4.46 -2.40 3.87
N VAL A 103 4.63 -1.52 4.85
CA VAL A 103 5.90 -1.38 5.59
C VAL A 103 6.25 -2.66 6.34
N ARG A 104 5.30 -3.27 7.06
CA ARG A 104 5.51 -4.54 7.78
C ARG A 104 5.93 -5.67 6.82
N THR A 105 5.24 -5.82 5.71
CA THR A 105 5.56 -6.84 4.69
C THR A 105 6.91 -6.57 4.06
N THR A 106 7.22 -5.32 3.72
CA THR A 106 8.53 -4.91 3.18
C THR A 106 9.66 -5.26 4.17
N ALA A 107 9.49 -4.93 5.45
CA ALA A 107 10.46 -5.27 6.48
C ALA A 107 10.65 -6.79 6.63
N THR A 108 9.57 -7.56 6.52
CA THR A 108 9.61 -9.04 6.57
C THR A 108 10.39 -9.61 5.39
N ILE A 109 10.14 -9.13 4.17
CA ILE A 109 10.86 -9.54 2.96
C ILE A 109 12.35 -9.19 3.11
N LEU A 110 12.68 -7.96 3.49
CA LEU A 110 14.08 -7.52 3.63
C LEU A 110 14.82 -8.28 4.74
N ASN A 111 14.20 -8.48 5.89
CA ASN A 111 14.81 -9.24 6.98
C ASN A 111 15.10 -10.69 6.56
N ARG A 112 14.19 -11.33 5.81
CA ARG A 112 14.41 -12.68 5.29
C ARG A 112 15.59 -12.75 4.31
N GLU A 113 15.81 -11.69 3.53
CA GLU A 113 16.81 -11.69 2.46
C GLU A 113 18.19 -11.19 2.87
N LEU A 114 18.28 -10.37 3.92
CA LEU A 114 19.50 -9.66 4.32
C LEU A 114 20.05 -10.06 5.69
N ILE A 115 19.30 -10.82 6.49
CA ILE A 115 19.69 -11.30 7.83
C ILE A 115 19.68 -12.82 7.82
#